data_AF-A0A8H7IRQ5-F1
#
_entry.id   AF-A0A8H7IRQ5-F1
#
_cell.length_a   1.000
_cell.length_b   1.000
_cell.length_c   1.000
_cell.angle_alpha   90.00
_cell.angle_beta   90.00
_cell.angle_gamma   90.00
#
_symmetry.space_group_name_H-M   'P 1'
#
loop_
_entity.id
_entity.type
_entity.pdbx_description
1 polymer ?
#
loop_
_entity_poly.entity_id
_entity_poly.type
_entity_poly.pdbx_seq_one_letter_code
_entity_poly.pdbx_strand_id
1 'polypeptide(L)'
;MGSRTETLEENPSYKYQWARQVARDKLVDDFENVTRKLETLQPPGITPDLPLPDNLTGLVSDVLPIKKLTGQPPKPPGKFKVGIVGAGCAGLFTAMILDHINENIPELNIEYDILEAACDKRLGGRLYTYKFSGNEKDYYDVGAMRFPKISIMERTFQLFDFLDIKTTNNRLIPYYFKDELNVCPTYFNDVHTIGTPKDGNVYKMNEGLAEDDQIPQELLKQPPGEVLNKAIQRYRDQVKDHLDAAKDGKHPIANGSEGKDDWIPLRKQIT
;
A
#
# COMPACT_ATOMS: atom_id res chain seq x y z
N MET A 1 -9.75 36.00 -10.39
CA MET A 1 -9.91 34.56 -10.08
C MET A 1 -9.06 34.27 -8.87
N GLY A 2 -9.70 33.99 -7.73
CA GLY A 2 -9.02 33.83 -6.45
C GLY A 2 -8.13 32.58 -6.45
N SER A 3 -6.86 32.77 -6.09
CA SER A 3 -5.95 31.70 -5.71
C SER A 3 -6.57 30.94 -4.54
N ARG A 4 -7.09 29.73 -4.80
CA ARG A 4 -7.40 28.78 -3.75
C ARG A 4 -6.07 28.23 -3.25
N THR A 5 -5.49 28.92 -2.26
CA THR A 5 -4.61 28.25 -1.30
C THR A 5 -5.50 27.27 -0.55
N GLU A 6 -5.59 26.03 -1.04
CA GLU A 6 -6.08 24.92 -0.23
C GLU A 6 -5.15 24.82 0.98
N THR A 7 -5.59 25.39 2.10
CA THR A 7 -5.05 25.03 3.41
C THR A 7 -5.37 23.55 3.58
N LEU A 8 -4.42 22.69 3.18
CA LEU A 8 -4.44 21.26 3.45
C LEU A 8 -4.80 21.09 4.93
N GLU A 9 -6.04 20.66 5.21
CA GLU A 9 -6.51 20.42 6.57
C GLU A 9 -5.47 19.54 7.28
N GLU A 10 -4.91 20.07 8.37
CA GLU A 10 -3.99 19.33 9.21
C GLU A 10 -4.74 18.15 9.83
N ASN A 11 -4.64 16.98 9.20
CA ASN A 11 -5.26 15.79 9.75
C ASN A 11 -4.60 15.50 11.12
N PRO A 12 -5.38 15.47 12.22
CA PRO A 12 -4.84 15.33 13.57
C PRO A 12 -4.27 13.93 13.86
N SER A 13 -4.47 12.97 12.94
CA SER A 13 -4.00 11.60 13.11
C SER A 13 -2.46 11.50 13.06
N TYR A 14 -1.87 11.03 14.16
CA TYR A 14 -0.43 10.70 14.24
C TYR A 14 0.00 9.72 13.15
N LYS A 15 -0.87 8.78 12.74
CA LYS A 15 -0.58 7.82 11.66
C LYS A 15 -0.38 8.53 10.32
N TYR A 16 -1.23 9.51 10.02
CA TYR A 16 -1.15 10.29 8.78
C TYR A 16 0.10 11.16 8.77
N GLN A 17 0.39 11.81 9.90
CA GLN A 17 1.58 12.66 10.08
C GLN A 17 2.86 11.86 9.87
N TRP A 18 2.98 10.69 10.52
CA TRP A 18 4.11 9.79 10.35
C TRP A 18 4.27 9.32 8.89
N ALA A 19 3.18 8.87 8.26
CA ALA A 19 3.23 8.41 6.87
C ALA A 19 3.70 9.51 5.90
N ARG A 20 3.27 10.76 6.15
CA ARG A 20 3.68 11.93 5.36
C ARG A 20 5.15 12.28 5.58
N GLN A 21 5.65 12.21 6.81
CA GLN A 21 7.06 12.41 7.13
C GLN A 21 7.93 11.39 6.39
N VAL A 22 7.64 10.09 6.55
CA VAL A 22 8.39 9.02 5.87
C VAL A 22 8.37 9.16 4.34
N ALA A 23 7.24 9.56 3.75
CA ALA A 23 7.14 9.77 2.32
C ALA A 23 8.01 10.94 1.83
N ARG A 24 8.09 12.02 2.62
CA ARG A 24 8.96 13.17 2.33
C ARG A 24 10.43 12.82 2.45
N ASP A 25 10.82 12.15 3.53
CA ASP A 25 12.21 11.77 3.79
C ASP A 25 12.73 10.86 2.67
N LYS A 26 11.93 9.87 2.26
CA LYS A 26 12.28 9.00 1.12
C LYS A 26 12.42 9.75 -0.19
N LEU A 27 11.55 10.74 -0.46
CA LEU A 27 11.69 11.55 -1.67
C LEU A 27 13.01 12.31 -1.65
N VAL A 28 13.38 12.93 -0.53
CA VAL A 28 14.66 13.62 -0.36
C VAL A 28 15.83 12.67 -0.59
N ASP A 29 15.83 11.49 0.01
CA ASP A 29 16.88 10.47 -0.19
C ASP A 29 16.98 10.04 -1.66
N ASP A 30 15.84 9.84 -2.33
CA ASP A 30 15.80 9.50 -3.75
C ASP A 30 16.37 10.65 -4.60
N PHE A 31 16.05 11.90 -4.28
CA PHE A 31 16.64 13.07 -4.93
C PHE A 31 18.15 13.14 -4.73
N GLU A 32 18.66 13.00 -3.51
CA GLU A 32 20.11 13.00 -3.23
C GLU A 32 20.83 11.87 -4.01
N ASN A 33 20.20 10.69 -4.08
CA ASN A 33 20.74 9.56 -4.82
C ASN A 33 20.77 9.80 -6.33
N VAL A 34 19.75 10.49 -6.88
CA VAL A 34 19.71 10.89 -8.28
C VAL A 34 20.77 11.94 -8.58
N THR A 35 20.89 12.99 -7.75
CA THR A 35 21.90 14.04 -7.90
C THR A 35 23.32 13.48 -7.88
N ARG A 36 23.63 12.59 -6.93
CA ARG A 36 24.93 11.92 -6.83
C ARG A 36 25.26 11.05 -8.06
N LYS A 37 24.25 10.36 -8.61
CA LYS A 37 24.40 9.60 -9.85
C LYS A 37 24.65 10.52 -11.05
N LEU A 38 24.00 11.69 -11.10
CA LEU A 38 24.24 12.71 -12.12
C LEU A 38 25.67 13.27 -12.03
N GLU A 39 26.15 13.57 -10.82
CA GLU A 39 27.52 14.07 -10.59
C GLU A 39 28.60 13.05 -11.01
N THR A 40 28.41 11.77 -10.69
CA THR A 40 29.36 10.69 -11.06
C THR A 40 29.38 10.37 -12.56
N LEU A 41 28.34 10.76 -13.31
CA LEU A 41 28.25 10.59 -14.76
C LEU A 41 28.83 11.78 -15.54
N GLN A 42 29.23 12.87 -14.87
CA GLN A 42 29.87 14.00 -15.53
C GLN A 42 31.37 13.74 -15.78
N PRO A 43 31.90 13.97 -17.00
CA PRO A 43 33.33 13.91 -17.25
C PRO A 43 34.06 15.09 -16.58
N PRO A 44 35.28 14.90 -16.05
CA PRO A 44 35.99 15.95 -15.33
C PRO A 44 36.42 17.07 -16.29
N GLY A 45 35.91 18.30 -16.06
CA GLY A 45 36.38 19.51 -16.73
C GLY A 45 35.34 20.44 -17.36
N ILE A 46 34.04 20.17 -17.22
CA ILE A 46 32.99 21.11 -17.66
C ILE A 46 32.14 21.47 -16.45
N THR A 47 32.24 22.70 -15.97
CA THR A 47 31.24 23.31 -15.08
C THR A 47 30.17 23.94 -15.97
N PRO A 48 28.96 23.40 -16.08
CA PRO A 48 27.87 24.16 -16.66
C PRO A 48 27.27 24.99 -15.53
N ASP A 49 27.24 26.29 -15.74
CA ASP A 49 26.32 27.20 -15.07
C ASP A 49 24.90 26.77 -15.49
N LEU A 50 24.35 25.74 -14.83
CA LEU A 50 23.01 25.21 -15.08
C LEU A 50 22.06 25.98 -14.18
N PRO A 51 21.16 26.81 -14.74
CA PRO A 51 20.14 27.47 -13.94
C PRO A 51 19.27 26.37 -13.30
N LEU A 52 19.10 26.39 -11.98
CA LEU A 52 18.13 25.53 -11.30
C LEU A 52 16.76 25.77 -11.95
N PRO A 53 16.16 24.77 -12.63
CA PRO A 53 14.86 24.97 -13.23
C PRO A 53 13.76 24.80 -12.18
N ASP A 54 12.69 25.57 -12.32
CA ASP A 54 11.53 25.60 -11.41
C ASP A 54 10.74 24.26 -11.35
N ASN A 55 11.06 23.27 -12.19
CA ASN A 55 10.41 21.96 -12.19
C ASN A 55 11.29 20.83 -12.78
N LEU A 56 11.13 19.63 -12.21
CA LEU A 56 11.82 18.38 -12.55
C LEU A 56 11.73 18.00 -14.03
N THR A 57 10.60 18.32 -14.67
CA THR A 57 10.35 17.98 -16.07
C THR A 57 11.29 18.74 -17.01
N GLY A 58 11.66 19.98 -16.67
CA GLY A 58 12.59 20.81 -17.45
C GLY A 58 14.03 20.30 -17.39
N LEU A 59 14.48 19.85 -16.22
CA LEU A 59 15.85 19.36 -16.01
C LEU A 59 16.15 18.10 -16.85
N VAL A 60 15.16 17.21 -17.01
CA VAL A 60 15.30 15.97 -17.79
C VAL A 60 15.43 16.27 -19.29
N SER A 61 14.76 17.31 -19.79
CA SER A 61 14.84 17.74 -21.20
C SER A 61 16.13 18.46 -21.54
N ASP A 62 16.72 19.22 -20.61
CA ASP A 62 17.91 20.04 -20.88
C ASP A 62 19.22 19.26 -20.68
N VAL A 63 19.27 18.33 -19.73
CA VAL A 63 20.47 17.53 -19.43
C VAL A 63 20.65 16.36 -20.40
N LEU A 64 19.57 15.88 -21.02
CA LEU A 64 19.64 14.82 -22.03
C LEU A 64 19.59 15.46 -23.41
N PRO A 65 20.73 15.64 -24.12
CA PRO A 65 20.68 15.94 -25.53
C PRO A 65 19.86 14.83 -26.18
N ILE A 66 18.71 15.16 -26.76
CA ILE A 66 17.85 14.27 -27.55
C ILE A 66 18.65 13.88 -28.79
N LYS A 67 19.66 13.04 -28.61
CA LYS A 67 20.47 12.45 -29.67
C LYS A 67 20.27 10.95 -29.54
N LYS A 68 19.21 10.51 -30.23
CA LYS A 68 18.80 9.11 -30.44
C LYS A 68 18.35 8.35 -29.19
N LEU A 69 17.25 8.80 -28.58
CA LEU A 69 16.26 7.81 -28.15
C LEU A 69 15.65 7.24 -29.43
N THR A 70 15.86 5.94 -29.66
CA THR A 70 15.37 5.18 -30.82
C THR A 70 13.84 4.99 -30.81
N GLY A 71 13.09 6.05 -30.53
CA GLY A 71 11.64 6.09 -30.52
C GLY A 71 11.14 6.88 -31.72
N GLN A 72 10.05 6.41 -32.33
CA GLN A 72 9.31 7.16 -33.34
C GLN A 72 8.96 8.58 -32.83
N PRO A 73 8.81 9.57 -33.74
CA PRO A 73 8.41 10.92 -33.35
C PRO A 73 7.14 10.88 -32.47
N PRO A 74 7.01 11.78 -31.48
CA PRO A 74 5.82 11.82 -30.63
C PRO A 74 4.59 11.97 -31.51
N LYS A 75 3.60 11.09 -31.29
CA LYS A 75 2.32 11.12 -32.00
C LYS A 75 1.66 12.50 -31.83
N PRO A 76 0.85 12.95 -32.80
CA PRO A 76 0.12 14.21 -32.68
C PRO A 76 -0.67 14.25 -31.35
N PRO A 77 -0.78 15.44 -30.73
CA PRO A 77 -1.49 15.60 -29.46
C PRO A 77 -2.92 15.06 -29.59
N GLY A 78 -3.34 14.22 -28.64
CA GLY A 78 -4.66 13.57 -28.64
C GLY A 78 -4.72 12.14 -29.17
N LYS A 79 -3.56 11.51 -29.49
CA LYS A 79 -3.51 10.06 -29.80
C LYS A 79 -2.43 9.37 -28.97
N PHE A 80 -2.79 9.00 -27.75
CA PHE A 80 -1.92 8.23 -26.87
C PHE A 80 -2.12 6.74 -27.11
N LYS A 81 -1.01 6.00 -27.18
CA LYS A 81 -1.04 4.53 -27.17
C LYS A 81 -0.32 4.01 -25.93
N VAL A 82 -1.04 3.30 -25.08
CA VAL A 82 -0.54 2.80 -23.79
C VAL A 82 -0.37 1.29 -23.84
N GLY A 83 0.74 0.78 -23.31
CA GLY A 83 0.93 -0.65 -23.09
C GLY A 83 0.62 -0.99 -21.64
N ILE A 84 -0.34 -1.88 -21.40
CA ILE A 84 -0.65 -2.43 -20.07
C ILE A 84 -0.02 -3.81 -19.97
N VAL A 85 0.95 -3.97 -19.08
CA VAL A 85 1.61 -5.27 -18.85
C VAL A 85 0.89 -6.01 -17.73
N GLY A 86 0.20 -7.08 -18.09
CA GLY A 86 -0.56 -7.98 -17.21
C GLY A 86 -2.07 -7.73 -17.23
N ALA A 87 -2.84 -8.75 -17.60
CA ALA A 87 -4.30 -8.82 -17.54
C ALA A 87 -4.79 -9.36 -16.18
N GLY A 88 -4.16 -8.92 -15.09
CA GLY A 88 -4.68 -9.11 -13.74
C GLY A 88 -5.77 -8.09 -13.38
N CYS A 89 -6.29 -8.15 -12.16
CA CYS A 89 -7.29 -7.18 -11.67
C CYS A 89 -6.86 -5.71 -11.89
N ALA A 90 -5.61 -5.38 -11.59
CA ALA A 90 -5.10 -4.02 -11.76
C ALA A 90 -5.10 -3.57 -13.24
N GLY A 91 -4.56 -4.39 -14.15
CA GLY A 91 -4.48 -4.05 -15.57
C GLY A 91 -5.86 -3.97 -16.23
N LEU A 92 -6.76 -4.90 -15.88
CA LEU A 92 -8.16 -4.86 -16.34
C LEU A 92 -8.90 -3.63 -15.79
N PHE A 93 -8.65 -3.25 -14.53
CA PHE A 93 -9.23 -2.05 -13.95
C PHE A 93 -8.69 -0.76 -14.59
N THR A 94 -7.40 -0.72 -14.92
CA THR A 94 -6.81 0.39 -15.69
C THR A 94 -7.45 0.52 -17.07
N ALA A 95 -7.60 -0.59 -17.81
CA ALA A 95 -8.28 -0.61 -19.10
C ALA A 95 -9.71 -0.08 -19.00
N MET A 96 -10.47 -0.54 -18.00
CA MET A 96 -11.84 -0.06 -17.75
C MET A 96 -11.91 1.45 -17.42
N ILE A 97 -10.90 2.00 -16.74
CA ILE A 97 -10.81 3.46 -16.52
C ILE A 97 -10.53 4.19 -17.83
N LEU A 98 -9.62 3.67 -18.67
CA LEU A 98 -9.31 4.28 -19.97
C LEU A 98 -10.54 4.27 -20.88
N ASP A 99 -11.30 3.18 -20.91
CA ASP A 99 -12.57 3.09 -21.64
C ASP A 99 -13.54 4.17 -21.15
N HIS A 100 -13.72 4.29 -19.82
CA HIS A 100 -14.59 5.31 -19.24
C HIS A 100 -14.13 6.74 -19.56
N ILE A 101 -12.81 7.02 -19.54
CA ILE A 101 -12.28 8.33 -19.92
C ILE A 101 -12.55 8.62 -21.39
N ASN A 102 -12.36 7.65 -22.28
CA ASN A 102 -12.62 7.80 -23.71
C ASN A 102 -14.11 8.04 -24.00
N GLU A 103 -15.01 7.41 -23.24
CA GLU A 103 -16.46 7.64 -23.34
C GLU A 103 -16.86 9.06 -22.90
N ASN A 104 -16.25 9.59 -21.85
CA ASN A 104 -16.59 10.90 -21.29
C ASN A 104 -15.83 12.07 -21.92
N ILE A 105 -14.63 11.81 -22.47
CA ILE A 105 -13.76 12.81 -23.10
C ILE A 105 -13.27 12.25 -24.45
N PRO A 106 -14.10 12.31 -25.51
CA PRO A 106 -13.78 11.72 -26.81
C PRO A 106 -12.54 12.30 -27.49
N GLU A 107 -12.13 13.51 -27.10
CA GLU A 107 -10.97 14.22 -27.65
C GLU A 107 -9.63 13.56 -27.31
N LEU A 108 -9.57 12.77 -26.23
CA LEU A 108 -8.32 12.18 -25.74
C LEU A 108 -7.99 10.85 -26.45
N ASN A 109 -9.02 10.12 -26.88
CA ASN A 109 -8.98 8.86 -27.64
C ASN A 109 -7.73 8.01 -27.37
N ILE A 110 -7.62 7.48 -26.15
CA ILE A 110 -6.49 6.67 -25.71
C ILE A 110 -6.66 5.23 -26.21
N GLU A 111 -5.74 4.80 -27.07
CA GLU A 111 -5.61 3.40 -27.45
C GLU A 111 -4.75 2.66 -26.41
N TYR A 112 -5.07 1.41 -26.10
CA TYR A 112 -4.22 0.59 -25.25
C TYR A 112 -4.14 -0.87 -25.71
N ASP A 113 -2.97 -1.48 -25.50
CA ASP A 113 -2.75 -2.91 -25.69
C ASP A 113 -2.50 -3.56 -24.32
N ILE A 114 -3.20 -4.66 -24.01
CA ILE A 114 -2.96 -5.44 -22.80
C ILE A 114 -2.10 -6.66 -23.16
N LEU A 115 -0.92 -6.77 -22.56
CA LEU A 115 0.02 -7.86 -22.76
C LEU A 115 0.04 -8.75 -21.52
N GLU A 116 -0.53 -9.94 -21.58
CA GLU A 116 -0.50 -10.92 -20.49
C GLU A 116 0.50 -12.04 -20.79
N ALA A 117 1.34 -12.38 -19.80
CA ALA A 117 2.33 -13.43 -19.94
C ALA A 117 1.70 -14.83 -19.88
N ALA A 118 0.62 -14.98 -19.10
CA ALA A 118 -0.20 -16.17 -19.16
C ALA A 118 -0.95 -16.20 -20.51
N CYS A 119 -0.64 -17.19 -21.36
CA CYS A 119 -1.37 -17.45 -22.60
C CYS A 119 -2.90 -17.35 -22.40
N ASP A 120 -3.65 -17.01 -23.45
CA ASP A 120 -5.10 -16.71 -23.53
C ASP A 120 -6.05 -17.60 -22.71
N LYS A 121 -5.57 -18.78 -22.28
CA LYS A 121 -6.26 -19.70 -21.38
C LYS A 121 -6.43 -19.18 -19.95
N ARG A 122 -5.69 -18.15 -19.50
CA ARG A 122 -5.74 -17.70 -18.09
C ARG A 122 -5.58 -16.19 -17.93
N LEU A 123 -6.71 -15.49 -17.79
CA LEU A 123 -6.79 -14.07 -17.42
C LEU A 123 -7.13 -13.91 -15.92
N GLY A 124 -6.87 -12.73 -15.35
CA GLY A 124 -7.23 -12.40 -13.96
C GLY A 124 -6.07 -12.48 -12.95
N GLY A 125 -4.95 -13.11 -13.32
CA GLY A 125 -3.72 -13.12 -12.52
C GLY A 125 -3.89 -13.87 -11.19
N ARG A 126 -3.92 -13.12 -10.07
CA ARG A 126 -4.15 -13.65 -8.71
C ARG A 126 -5.63 -13.68 -8.31
N LEU A 127 -6.54 -13.28 -9.19
CA LEU A 127 -7.95 -13.61 -9.05
C LEU A 127 -8.17 -14.91 -9.81
N TYR A 128 -8.14 -16.04 -9.11
CA TYR A 128 -8.24 -17.34 -9.74
C TYR A 128 -9.07 -18.31 -8.91
N THR A 129 -10.18 -18.75 -9.50
CA THR A 129 -11.07 -19.76 -8.96
C THR A 129 -10.79 -21.09 -9.66
N TYR A 130 -10.34 -22.09 -8.89
CA TYR A 130 -10.17 -23.45 -9.39
C TYR A 130 -11.46 -24.24 -9.20
N LYS A 131 -12.02 -24.75 -10.29
CA LYS A 131 -13.21 -25.60 -10.28
C LYS A 131 -12.81 -27.06 -10.38
N PHE A 132 -13.24 -27.89 -9.43
CA PHE A 132 -12.94 -29.33 -9.44
C PHE A 132 -13.84 -30.08 -10.43
N SER A 133 -15.09 -29.64 -10.58
CA SER A 133 -16.06 -30.19 -11.52
C SER A 133 -16.88 -29.09 -12.19
N GLY A 134 -17.83 -29.49 -13.05
CA GLY A 134 -18.80 -28.57 -13.65
C GLY A 134 -19.87 -28.07 -12.67
N ASN A 135 -19.90 -28.57 -11.44
CA ASN A 135 -20.86 -28.15 -10.44
C ASN A 135 -20.56 -26.73 -9.95
N GLU A 136 -21.60 -25.89 -9.84
CA GLU A 136 -21.45 -24.47 -9.53
C GLU A 136 -20.76 -24.17 -8.20
N LYS A 137 -20.94 -25.03 -7.20
CA LYS A 137 -20.41 -24.87 -5.84
C LYS A 137 -19.13 -25.67 -5.57
N ASP A 138 -18.65 -26.40 -6.57
CA ASP A 138 -17.50 -27.30 -6.43
C ASP A 138 -16.21 -26.61 -6.90
N TYR A 139 -15.84 -25.58 -6.15
CA TYR A 139 -14.68 -24.76 -6.44
C TYR A 139 -14.00 -24.28 -5.16
N TYR A 140 -12.76 -23.83 -5.30
CA TYR A 140 -12.13 -22.99 -4.31
C TYR A 140 -11.35 -21.86 -5.00
N ASP A 141 -11.24 -20.73 -4.32
CA ASP A 141 -10.41 -19.63 -4.78
C ASP A 141 -8.97 -19.86 -4.35
N VAL A 142 -8.08 -19.96 -5.34
CA VAL A 142 -6.63 -20.06 -5.16
C VAL A 142 -6.05 -18.73 -4.70
N GLY A 143 -6.70 -17.63 -5.10
CA GLY A 143 -6.27 -16.27 -4.87
C GLY A 143 -7.14 -15.49 -3.90
N ALA A 144 -7.61 -14.31 -4.31
CA ALA A 144 -8.47 -13.50 -3.46
C ALA A 144 -9.85 -14.16 -3.28
N MET A 145 -10.26 -14.35 -2.03
CA MET A 145 -11.48 -15.08 -1.66
C MET A 145 -12.40 -14.34 -0.67
N ARG A 146 -11.86 -13.40 0.11
CA ARG A 146 -12.54 -12.78 1.25
C ARG A 146 -12.33 -11.28 1.21
N PHE A 147 -13.43 -10.53 1.24
CA PHE A 147 -13.44 -9.07 1.14
C PHE A 147 -14.19 -8.48 2.35
N PRO A 148 -13.51 -8.01 3.40
CA PRO A 148 -14.18 -7.35 4.52
C PRO A 148 -14.69 -5.97 4.12
N LYS A 149 -15.95 -5.66 4.46
CA LYS A 149 -16.53 -4.34 4.21
C LYS A 149 -16.02 -3.32 5.23
N ILE A 150 -14.93 -2.64 4.87
CA ILE A 150 -14.28 -1.56 5.63
C ILE A 150 -14.02 -0.36 4.72
N SER A 151 -13.86 0.84 5.29
CA SER A 151 -13.70 2.09 4.53
C SER A 151 -12.55 2.06 3.52
N ILE A 152 -11.44 1.38 3.85
CA ILE A 152 -10.28 1.25 2.96
C ILE A 152 -10.60 0.42 1.71
N MET A 153 -11.58 -0.50 1.79
CA MET A 153 -11.99 -1.38 0.69
C MET A 153 -13.22 -0.86 -0.06
N GLU A 154 -13.69 0.35 0.22
CA GLU A 154 -14.90 0.92 -0.39
C GLU A 154 -14.85 0.86 -1.92
N ARG A 155 -13.70 1.21 -2.53
CA ARG A 155 -13.51 1.12 -3.98
C ARG A 155 -13.72 -0.29 -4.55
N THR A 156 -13.40 -1.32 -3.78
CA THR A 156 -13.60 -2.73 -4.18
C THR A 156 -15.09 -3.06 -4.20
N PHE A 157 -15.85 -2.62 -3.19
CA PHE A 157 -17.30 -2.84 -3.15
C PHE A 157 -18.04 -2.03 -4.22
N GLN A 158 -17.59 -0.81 -4.52
CA GLN A 158 -18.13 -0.06 -5.65
C GLN A 158 -17.87 -0.76 -7.00
N LEU A 159 -16.72 -1.45 -7.14
CA LEU A 159 -16.47 -2.29 -8.32
C LEU A 159 -17.41 -3.52 -8.34
N PHE A 160 -17.64 -4.15 -7.20
CA PHE A 160 -18.61 -5.25 -7.09
C PHE A 160 -20.02 -4.79 -7.47
N ASP A 161 -20.45 -3.62 -7.02
CA ASP A 161 -21.75 -3.07 -7.38
C ASP A 161 -21.86 -2.78 -8.89
N PHE A 162 -20.80 -2.25 -9.49
CA PHE A 162 -20.71 -2.01 -10.93
C PHE A 162 -20.77 -3.31 -11.75
N LEU A 163 -20.13 -4.39 -11.28
CA LEU A 163 -20.13 -5.71 -11.93
C LEU A 163 -21.32 -6.60 -11.55
N ASP A 164 -22.26 -6.06 -10.78
CA ASP A 164 -23.39 -6.78 -10.18
C ASP A 164 -22.96 -8.06 -9.44
N ILE A 165 -22.01 -7.92 -8.52
CA ILE A 165 -21.58 -8.96 -7.58
C ILE A 165 -22.15 -8.58 -6.21
N LYS A 166 -23.35 -9.08 -5.89
CA LYS A 166 -24.12 -8.66 -4.72
C LYS A 166 -24.56 -9.85 -3.88
N THR A 167 -24.95 -9.58 -2.65
CA THR A 167 -25.58 -10.60 -1.80
C THR A 167 -26.98 -10.97 -2.31
N THR A 168 -27.69 -10.02 -2.93
CA THR A 168 -29.06 -10.20 -3.46
C THR A 168 -29.15 -11.17 -4.64
N ASN A 169 -28.07 -11.31 -5.42
CA ASN A 169 -27.99 -12.27 -6.54
C ASN A 169 -27.15 -13.51 -6.21
N ASN A 170 -26.89 -13.76 -4.92
CA ASN A 170 -26.13 -14.91 -4.40
C ASN A 170 -24.69 -15.03 -4.93
N ARG A 171 -24.11 -13.95 -5.49
CA ARG A 171 -22.72 -13.93 -5.98
C ARG A 171 -21.72 -13.48 -4.92
N LEU A 172 -22.20 -12.86 -3.85
CA LEU A 172 -21.39 -12.45 -2.70
C LEU A 172 -21.96 -13.04 -1.41
N ILE A 173 -21.11 -13.70 -0.63
CA ILE A 173 -21.45 -14.17 0.71
C ILE A 173 -21.00 -13.10 1.72
N PRO A 174 -21.85 -12.71 2.70
CA PRO A 174 -21.46 -11.74 3.72
C PRO A 174 -20.20 -12.19 4.49
N TYR A 175 -19.23 -11.29 4.60
CA TYR A 175 -18.02 -11.52 5.38
C TYR A 175 -18.23 -11.03 6.82
N TYR A 176 -18.12 -11.94 7.78
CA TYR A 176 -18.21 -11.64 9.21
C TYR A 176 -16.80 -11.58 9.81
N PHE A 177 -16.42 -10.42 10.33
CA PHE A 177 -15.10 -10.21 10.95
C PHE A 177 -15.05 -10.76 12.38
N LYS A 178 -16.21 -10.83 13.04
CA LYS A 178 -16.38 -11.31 14.40
C LYS A 178 -17.39 -12.44 14.42
N ASP A 179 -17.16 -13.39 15.31
CA ASP A 179 -18.09 -14.47 15.58
C ASP A 179 -19.15 -14.01 16.59
N GLU A 180 -20.11 -13.21 16.12
CA GLU A 180 -21.20 -12.66 16.95
C GLU A 180 -22.12 -13.76 17.50
N LEU A 181 -22.20 -14.90 16.82
CA LEU A 181 -23.06 -16.03 17.20
C LEU A 181 -22.32 -17.09 18.01
N ASN A 182 -21.01 -16.95 18.19
CA ASN A 182 -20.17 -17.90 18.90
C ASN A 182 -20.23 -19.32 18.30
N VAL A 183 -20.27 -19.43 16.97
CA VAL A 183 -20.41 -20.70 16.21
C VAL A 183 -19.27 -20.95 15.22
N CYS A 184 -18.29 -20.06 15.11
CA CYS A 184 -17.19 -20.24 14.18
C CYS A 184 -16.26 -21.37 14.67
N PRO A 185 -16.02 -22.42 13.86
CA PRO A 185 -15.04 -23.43 14.20
C PRO A 185 -13.64 -22.84 14.09
N THR A 186 -12.80 -23.13 15.08
CA THR A 186 -11.39 -22.78 15.12
C THR A 186 -10.58 -24.05 15.31
N TYR A 187 -9.52 -24.20 14.52
CA TYR A 187 -8.59 -25.32 14.62
C TYR A 187 -7.17 -24.77 14.66
N PHE A 188 -6.49 -24.97 15.78
CA PHE A 188 -5.10 -24.56 15.95
C PHE A 188 -4.40 -25.49 16.94
N ASN A 189 -3.16 -25.86 16.65
CA ASN A 189 -2.33 -26.78 17.46
C ASN A 189 -3.07 -28.08 17.85
N ASP A 190 -3.75 -28.70 16.88
CA ASP A 190 -4.58 -29.91 17.03
C ASP A 190 -5.74 -29.80 18.04
N VAL A 191 -6.07 -28.58 18.47
CA VAL A 191 -7.25 -28.30 19.29
C VAL A 191 -8.34 -27.72 18.39
N HIS A 192 -9.49 -28.38 18.40
CA HIS A 192 -10.71 -27.91 17.76
C HIS A 192 -11.66 -27.30 18.78
N THR A 193 -12.03 -26.03 18.59
CA THR A 193 -13.04 -25.35 19.40
C THR A 193 -14.08 -24.67 18.52
N ILE A 194 -15.30 -24.52 19.03
CA ILE A 194 -16.36 -23.76 18.37
C ILE A 194 -16.66 -22.53 19.22
N GLY A 195 -16.71 -21.37 18.57
CA GLY A 195 -16.91 -20.10 19.23
C GLY A 195 -15.63 -19.51 19.82
N THR A 196 -15.82 -18.48 20.63
CA THR A 196 -14.76 -17.78 21.36
C THR A 196 -14.19 -18.71 22.43
N PRO A 197 -12.87 -19.01 22.39
CA PRO A 197 -12.19 -19.76 23.44
C PRO A 197 -12.38 -19.08 24.81
N LYS A 198 -12.81 -19.83 25.83
CA LYS A 198 -13.07 -19.30 27.17
C LYS A 198 -11.81 -19.12 28.02
N ASP A 199 -10.72 -19.83 27.68
CA ASP A 199 -9.49 -19.87 28.47
C ASP A 199 -8.25 -19.42 27.67
N GLY A 200 -7.26 -18.82 28.36
CA GLY A 200 -6.06 -18.26 27.74
C GLY A 200 -5.08 -19.28 27.16
N ASN A 201 -5.18 -20.56 27.56
CA ASN A 201 -4.32 -21.65 27.06
C ASN A 201 -5.11 -22.73 26.31
N VAL A 202 -6.20 -22.36 25.65
CA VAL A 202 -7.05 -23.31 24.90
C VAL A 202 -6.26 -24.05 23.82
N TYR A 203 -5.24 -23.41 23.25
CA TYR A 203 -4.42 -23.96 22.18
C TYR A 203 -3.13 -24.63 22.65
N LYS A 204 -2.98 -24.84 23.97
CA LYS A 204 -1.85 -25.57 24.55
C LYS A 204 -0.48 -25.06 24.10
N MET A 205 -0.27 -23.76 24.13
CA MET A 205 0.93 -23.11 23.55
C MET A 205 2.25 -23.56 24.20
N ASN A 206 2.21 -24.02 25.46
CA ASN A 206 3.37 -24.51 26.20
C ASN A 206 3.53 -26.04 26.19
N GLU A 207 2.62 -26.78 25.55
CA GLU A 207 2.70 -28.25 25.51
C GLU A 207 3.90 -28.68 24.65
N GLY A 208 4.79 -29.50 25.22
CA GLY A 208 5.98 -30.00 24.53
C GLY A 208 7.22 -29.09 24.61
N LEU A 209 7.17 -27.96 25.34
CA LEU A 209 8.30 -27.07 25.54
C LEU A 209 9.01 -27.31 26.89
N ALA A 210 10.34 -27.16 26.91
CA ALA A 210 11.14 -27.15 28.13
C ALA A 210 10.76 -25.96 29.02
N GLU A 211 10.98 -26.05 30.33
CA GLU A 211 10.54 -25.04 31.31
C GLU A 211 11.04 -23.62 30.98
N ASP A 212 12.28 -23.50 30.49
CA ASP A 212 12.89 -22.22 30.09
C ASP A 212 12.32 -21.62 28.79
N ASP A 213 11.67 -22.44 27.96
CA ASP A 213 11.08 -22.05 26.67
C ASP A 213 9.57 -21.76 26.78
N GLN A 214 8.97 -22.00 27.95
CA GLN A 214 7.54 -21.80 28.16
C GLN A 214 7.18 -20.32 28.24
N ILE A 215 6.08 -19.95 27.59
CA ILE A 215 5.52 -18.60 27.70
C ILE A 215 5.00 -18.43 29.14
N PRO A 216 5.41 -17.37 29.86
CA PRO A 216 4.92 -17.12 31.22
C PRO A 216 3.39 -17.13 31.30
N GLN A 217 2.85 -17.82 32.31
CA GLN A 217 1.39 -18.00 32.48
C GLN A 217 0.61 -16.68 32.56
N GLU A 218 1.23 -15.63 33.07
CA GLU A 218 0.64 -14.29 33.14
C GLU A 218 0.40 -13.67 31.75
N LEU A 219 1.25 -13.98 30.76
CA LEU A 219 1.10 -13.49 29.39
C LEU A 219 0.05 -14.28 28.61
N LEU A 220 -0.11 -15.58 28.91
CA LEU A 220 -1.13 -16.43 28.29
C LEU A 220 -2.57 -16.04 28.68
N LYS A 221 -2.75 -15.39 29.84
CA LYS A 221 -4.07 -14.94 30.31
C LYS A 221 -4.46 -13.56 29.81
N GLN A 222 -3.52 -12.78 29.27
CA GLN A 222 -3.77 -11.44 28.78
C GLN A 222 -4.13 -11.45 27.29
N PRO A 223 -5.02 -10.55 26.83
CA PRO A 223 -5.28 -10.42 25.41
C PRO A 223 -3.98 -9.98 24.70
N PRO A 224 -3.64 -10.56 23.53
CA PRO A 224 -2.39 -10.25 22.83
C PRO A 224 -2.19 -8.76 22.55
N GLY A 225 -3.28 -8.02 22.32
CA GLY A 225 -3.24 -6.58 22.10
C GLY A 225 -2.73 -5.79 23.32
N GLU A 226 -3.04 -6.21 24.54
CA GLU A 226 -2.55 -5.55 25.77
C GLU A 226 -1.06 -5.84 25.98
N VAL A 227 -0.66 -7.10 25.79
CA VAL A 227 0.75 -7.51 25.87
C VAL A 227 1.60 -6.72 24.89
N LEU A 228 1.15 -6.63 23.63
CA LEU A 228 1.83 -5.84 22.60
C LEU A 228 1.86 -4.36 22.97
N ASN A 229 0.72 -3.78 23.37
CA ASN A 229 0.63 -2.36 23.72
C ASN A 229 1.58 -2.00 24.86
N LYS A 230 1.68 -2.84 25.90
CA LYS A 230 2.61 -2.66 27.00
C LYS A 230 4.07 -2.77 26.55
N ALA A 231 4.38 -3.75 25.71
CA ALA A 231 5.73 -3.95 25.19
C ALA A 231 6.21 -2.76 24.32
N ILE A 232 5.31 -2.16 23.54
CA ILE A 232 5.66 -1.06 22.63
C ILE A 232 5.36 0.33 23.21
N GLN A 233 4.80 0.42 24.42
CA GLN A 233 4.32 1.67 25.02
C GLN A 233 5.38 2.77 24.97
N ARG A 234 6.60 2.44 25.41
CA ARG A 234 7.75 3.35 25.36
C ARG A 234 7.98 3.96 23.99
N TYR A 235 7.95 3.15 22.93
CA TYR A 235 8.19 3.65 21.57
C TYR A 235 7.02 4.51 21.11
N ARG A 236 5.78 4.16 21.47
CA ARG A 236 4.61 4.98 21.18
C ARG A 236 4.69 6.36 21.84
N ASP A 237 5.14 6.40 23.09
CA ASP A 237 5.28 7.65 23.85
C ASP A 237 6.38 8.53 23.22
N GLN A 238 7.55 7.96 22.90
CA GLN A 238 8.61 8.69 22.19
C GLN A 238 8.16 9.28 20.84
N VAL A 239 7.42 8.50 20.05
CA VAL A 239 6.91 8.97 18.76
C VAL A 239 5.87 10.07 18.94
N LYS A 240 4.99 9.93 19.95
CA LYS A 240 3.98 10.93 20.26
C LYS A 240 4.63 12.25 20.70
N ASP A 241 5.58 12.20 21.63
CA ASP A 241 6.29 13.38 22.13
C ASP A 241 7.01 14.13 21.01
N HIS A 242 7.65 13.41 20.09
CA HIS A 242 8.32 14.01 18.94
C HIS A 242 7.33 14.68 17.98
N LEU A 243 6.21 14.01 17.65
CA LEU A 243 5.19 14.58 16.77
C LEU A 243 4.45 15.76 17.40
N ASP A 244 4.26 15.77 18.73
CA ASP A 244 3.66 16.90 19.45
C ASP A 244 4.64 18.08 19.56
N ALA A 245 5.95 17.83 19.77
CA ALA A 245 6.97 18.88 19.76
C ALA A 245 7.08 19.62 18.41
N ALA A 246 6.84 18.90 17.30
CA ALA A 246 6.79 19.48 15.96
C ALA A 246 5.56 20.39 15.74
N LYS A 247 4.40 20.05 16.33
CA LYS A 247 3.18 20.87 16.27
C LYS A 247 3.30 22.16 17.07
N ASP A 248 3.96 22.09 18.22
CA ASP A 248 4.18 23.23 19.12
C ASP A 248 5.22 24.24 18.59
N GLY A 249 5.84 23.97 17.43
CA GLY A 249 6.90 24.81 16.84
C GLY A 249 8.20 24.81 17.64
N LYS A 250 8.37 23.88 18.59
CA LYS A 250 9.56 23.76 19.45
C LYS A 250 10.72 23.03 18.76
N HIS A 251 10.40 22.19 17.77
CA HIS A 251 11.37 21.58 16.86
C HIS A 251 10.86 21.76 15.43
N PRO A 252 11.49 22.60 14.59
CA PRO A 252 11.20 22.58 13.16
C PRO A 252 11.64 21.23 12.61
N ILE A 253 10.73 20.50 11.95
CA ILE A 253 11.13 19.35 11.12
C ILE A 253 11.89 19.94 9.93
N ALA A 254 13.20 19.78 9.90
CA ALA A 254 14.05 20.31 8.85
C ALA A 254 13.80 19.53 7.55
N ASN A 255 13.74 20.25 6.43
CA ASN A 255 13.54 19.63 5.11
C ASN A 255 14.90 19.36 4.45
N GLY A 256 15.01 18.28 3.68
CA GLY A 256 16.22 18.01 2.89
C GLY A 256 17.32 17.30 3.70
N SER A 257 18.58 17.47 3.28
CA SER A 257 19.76 16.84 3.90
C SER A 257 19.97 17.20 5.38
N GLU A 258 19.31 18.25 5.87
CA GLU A 258 19.31 18.72 7.26
C GLU A 258 18.45 17.82 8.20
N GLY A 259 17.51 17.04 7.66
CA GLY A 259 16.61 16.16 8.43
C GLY A 259 17.20 14.79 8.79
N LYS A 260 18.47 14.50 8.45
CA LYS A 260 19.12 13.21 8.79
C LYS A 260 19.19 12.97 10.31
N ASP A 261 19.21 14.04 11.10
CA ASP A 261 19.20 14.00 12.57
C ASP A 261 17.79 14.07 13.18
N ASP A 262 16.75 14.32 12.38
CA ASP A 262 15.33 14.35 12.80
C ASP A 262 14.69 12.95 12.83
N TRP A 263 15.45 11.90 12.47
CA TRP A 263 15.04 10.53 12.68
C TRP A 263 14.80 10.28 14.17
N ILE A 264 13.58 9.87 14.56
CA ILE A 264 13.26 9.50 15.93
C ILE A 264 14.21 8.37 16.35
N PRO A 265 15.25 8.64 17.14
CA PRO A 265 16.16 7.61 17.56
C PRO A 265 15.40 6.84 18.62
N LEU A 266 14.82 5.69 18.24
CA LEU A 266 14.18 4.76 19.18
C LEU A 266 15.29 4.21 20.09
N ARG A 267 15.62 4.97 21.15
CA ARG A 267 16.72 4.64 22.04
C ARG A 267 16.33 3.40 22.83
N LYS A 268 17.09 2.31 22.65
CA LYS A 268 17.11 1.21 23.63
C LYS A 268 17.84 1.71 24.87
N GLN A 269 17.13 2.00 25.96
CA GLN A 269 17.76 1.90 27.27
C GLN A 269 17.67 0.42 27.65
N ILE A 270 18.83 -0.23 27.60
CA ILE A 270 19.03 -1.51 28.26
C ILE A 270 19.05 -1.18 29.75
N THR A 271 18.02 -1.62 30.45
CA THR A 271 17.99 -1.72 31.91
C THR A 271 17.62 -3.15 32.22
#